data_AF-A0A812ES50-F1
#
_entry.id   AF-A0A812ES50-F1
#
_cell.length_a   1.000
_cell.length_b   1.000
_cell.length_c   1.000
_cell.angle_alpha   90.00
_cell.angle_beta   90.00
_cell.angle_gamma   90.00
#
_symmetry.space_group_name_H-M   'P 1'
#
loop_
_entity.id
_entity.type
_entity.pdbx_description
1 polymer ?
#
loop_
_entity_poly.entity_id
_entity_poly.type
_entity_poly.pdbx_seq_one_letter_code
_entity_poly.pdbx_strand_id
1 'polypeptide(L)'
;MSDSSSQSTVISNSETTVLMQEHSTKEEPKKEENNESEVYPGIGDYYLVMRPDNTWHAAEIIQTRTNETAGRHEYYVHYEGFNRRLDEWVNVDRFDLQTKLEDQQSKVKDLSLTLTDLSDGTDRKITRNQKRKHDEINHVQKTYAEMDPTTAALEKEHEAITKVKYIDKIQIGKYEIDAWYFSPYPEEYGKQPKLWICEYCLKYMRLEKTYRYHQSQCTWRYPPGREIYRKGTISVFEVDGKDSKIYCQNLCLLAKLFLDHKTLYFDVEPFLFYILTEVDRQGCHLVGYFSKEKESPDGNNVACILTLPPFQRKGYGKFLIAFSYELSKLEITVGSPEKPLSDLGKLSYRSYWSWVLLENLRDFRGTLSIKDLSQMTSITQNDIISTLQSLNMVKYWKGQHVICVTPKLVDEHLKSAQYRKPVLMVDPSCLRWEPPRKMLKTTKKFIYPVNFV
;
A
#
# COMPACT_ATOMS: atom_id res chain seq x y z
N MET A 1 -61.42 -8.16 -27.68
CA MET A 1 -62.19 -8.98 -28.62
C MET A 1 -62.77 -8.05 -29.69
N SER A 2 -63.00 -8.60 -30.89
CA SER A 2 -63.62 -8.01 -32.10
C SER A 2 -62.92 -6.82 -32.79
N ASP A 3 -62.30 -7.15 -33.93
CA ASP A 3 -61.84 -6.28 -35.03
C ASP A 3 -62.98 -5.70 -35.90
N SER A 4 -62.64 -4.77 -36.82
CA SER A 4 -62.94 -4.73 -38.29
C SER A 4 -62.84 -3.28 -38.82
N SER A 5 -61.89 -2.92 -39.71
CA SER A 5 -61.94 -2.90 -41.20
C SER A 5 -62.93 -1.86 -41.79
N SER A 6 -62.74 -1.16 -42.93
CA SER A 6 -62.04 -1.51 -44.18
C SER A 6 -61.71 -0.28 -45.11
N GLN A 7 -60.69 -0.45 -45.97
CA GLN A 7 -60.63 -0.11 -47.41
C GLN A 7 -60.36 1.32 -47.99
N SER A 8 -59.95 1.31 -49.26
CA SER A 8 -59.21 2.30 -50.07
C SER A 8 -59.81 2.47 -51.50
N THR A 9 -59.41 3.50 -52.29
CA THR A 9 -59.57 3.69 -53.79
C THR A 9 -59.39 5.19 -54.19
N VAL A 10 -58.84 5.66 -55.34
CA VAL A 10 -57.80 5.15 -56.29
C VAL A 10 -57.38 6.26 -57.33
N ILE A 11 -56.09 6.34 -57.74
CA ILE A 11 -55.48 6.82 -59.03
C ILE A 11 -55.72 8.27 -59.60
N SER A 12 -54.63 8.97 -59.99
CA SER A 12 -54.34 9.37 -61.41
C SER A 12 -52.99 10.08 -61.62
N ASN A 13 -52.30 9.73 -62.72
CA ASN A 13 -51.05 10.32 -63.21
C ASN A 13 -51.31 11.25 -64.41
N SER A 14 -50.43 12.20 -64.68
CA SER A 14 -50.10 12.63 -66.05
C SER A 14 -48.65 13.18 -66.14
N GLU A 15 -47.99 12.87 -67.26
CA GLU A 15 -46.61 13.27 -67.60
C GLU A 15 -46.61 14.57 -68.41
N THR A 16 -45.48 15.29 -68.48
CA THR A 16 -44.96 15.99 -69.69
C THR A 16 -43.48 16.37 -69.47
N THR A 17 -42.70 16.47 -70.55
CA THR A 17 -41.24 16.31 -70.59
C THR A 17 -40.45 17.58 -70.93
N VAL A 18 -39.19 17.62 -70.49
CA VAL A 18 -38.01 18.36 -71.03
C VAL A 18 -38.08 19.91 -71.15
N LEU A 19 -37.11 20.59 -70.50
CA LEU A 19 -36.13 21.43 -71.20
C LEU A 19 -34.94 21.80 -70.29
N MET A 20 -33.74 21.80 -70.86
CA MET A 20 -32.50 22.21 -70.20
C MET A 20 -32.34 23.72 -70.28
N GLN A 21 -31.87 24.36 -69.21
CA GLN A 21 -31.28 25.70 -69.32
C GLN A 21 -30.14 25.86 -68.33
N GLU A 22 -28.93 26.02 -68.87
CA GLU A 22 -27.73 26.33 -68.10
C GLU A 22 -27.82 27.77 -67.56
N HIS A 23 -27.55 27.97 -66.27
CA HIS A 23 -27.24 29.30 -65.77
C HIS A 23 -26.02 29.25 -64.85
N SER A 24 -24.90 29.71 -65.41
CA SER A 24 -23.66 29.91 -64.67
C SER A 24 -23.86 31.00 -63.61
N THR A 25 -23.61 30.65 -62.35
CA THR A 25 -23.36 31.60 -61.26
C THR A 25 -22.10 31.17 -60.52
N LYS A 26 -21.24 32.16 -60.25
CA LYS A 26 -19.83 31.98 -59.88
C LYS A 26 -19.67 31.30 -58.52
N GLU A 27 -18.65 30.47 -58.40
CA GLU A 27 -18.16 29.96 -57.12
C GLU A 27 -17.58 31.12 -56.29
N GLU A 28 -18.07 31.28 -55.06
CA GLU A 28 -17.29 31.90 -53.99
C GLU A 28 -16.44 30.80 -53.31
N PRO A 29 -15.18 31.08 -52.94
CA PRO A 29 -14.32 30.07 -52.37
C PRO A 29 -14.84 29.64 -51.00
N LYS A 30 -15.26 28.37 -50.90
CA LYS A 30 -15.47 27.73 -49.61
C LYS A 30 -14.15 27.81 -48.84
N LYS A 31 -14.19 28.43 -47.65
CA LYS A 31 -13.17 28.17 -46.64
C LYS A 31 -13.27 26.69 -46.30
N GLU A 32 -12.22 25.94 -46.61
CA GLU A 32 -12.00 24.65 -45.96
C GLU A 32 -11.78 24.97 -44.48
N GLU A 33 -12.80 24.71 -43.67
CA GLU A 33 -12.57 24.52 -42.24
C GLU A 33 -11.69 23.28 -42.13
N ASN A 34 -10.40 23.51 -41.85
CA ASN A 34 -9.50 22.46 -41.40
C ASN A 34 -10.14 21.85 -40.16
N ASN A 35 -10.82 20.72 -40.38
CA ASN A 35 -11.29 19.86 -39.32
C ASN A 35 -10.04 19.13 -38.81
N GLU A 36 -9.21 19.84 -38.05
CA GLU A 36 -8.14 19.25 -37.25
C GLU A 36 -8.82 18.27 -36.29
N SER A 37 -8.86 17.01 -36.71
CA SER A 37 -9.35 15.91 -35.90
C SER A 37 -8.47 15.84 -34.67
N GLU A 38 -8.98 16.32 -33.53
CA GLU A 38 -8.28 16.30 -32.25
C GLU A 38 -7.72 14.89 -32.02
N VAL A 39 -6.39 14.76 -32.05
CA VAL A 39 -5.72 13.47 -31.90
C VAL A 39 -5.73 13.11 -30.42
N TYR A 40 -6.85 12.54 -29.97
CA TYR A 40 -7.01 12.03 -28.63
C TYR A 40 -6.03 10.87 -28.38
N PRO A 41 -5.19 10.93 -27.32
CA PRO A 41 -4.25 9.86 -27.00
C PRO A 41 -4.90 8.49 -26.82
N GLY A 42 -4.28 7.43 -27.35
CA GLY A 42 -4.76 6.05 -27.26
C GLY A 42 -4.29 5.32 -26.01
N ILE A 43 -4.98 4.23 -25.63
CA ILE A 43 -4.47 3.29 -24.62
C ILE A 43 -3.25 2.56 -25.19
N GLY A 44 -2.18 2.47 -24.40
CA GLY A 44 -0.87 1.94 -24.80
C GLY A 44 0.05 2.98 -25.45
N ASP A 45 -0.42 4.22 -25.67
CA ASP A 45 0.46 5.30 -26.13
C ASP A 45 1.34 5.83 -25.00
N TYR A 46 2.53 6.31 -25.37
CA TYR A 46 3.46 6.98 -24.47
C TYR A 46 3.56 8.46 -24.86
N TYR A 47 3.47 9.34 -23.87
CA TYR A 47 3.58 10.79 -24.03
C TYR A 47 4.36 11.40 -22.86
N LEU A 48 4.86 12.63 -23.04
CA LEU A 48 5.26 13.45 -21.90
C LEU A 48 4.00 14.00 -21.21
N VAL A 49 3.90 13.74 -19.90
CA VAL A 49 2.80 14.20 -19.05
C VAL A 49 3.35 15.05 -17.91
N MET A 50 2.80 16.26 -17.76
CA MET A 50 3.17 17.18 -16.69
C MET A 50 2.58 16.71 -15.36
N ARG A 51 3.41 16.68 -14.30
CA ARG A 51 3.03 16.33 -12.93
C ARG A 51 2.63 17.56 -12.10
N PRO A 52 1.97 17.41 -10.94
CA PRO A 52 1.50 18.55 -10.13
C PRO A 52 2.62 19.44 -9.54
N ASP A 53 3.88 19.00 -9.64
CA ASP A 53 5.09 19.76 -9.32
C ASP A 53 5.65 20.55 -10.53
N ASN A 54 4.89 20.61 -11.63
CA ASN A 54 5.24 21.20 -12.93
C ASN A 54 6.44 20.55 -13.63
N THR A 55 6.75 19.28 -13.31
CA THR A 55 7.80 18.51 -14.00
C THR A 55 7.20 17.57 -15.04
N TRP A 56 7.85 17.43 -16.20
CA TRP A 56 7.41 16.56 -17.30
C TRP A 56 8.07 15.19 -17.21
N HIS A 57 7.29 14.13 -17.38
CA HIS A 57 7.76 12.74 -17.32
C HIS A 57 7.13 11.92 -18.44
N ALA A 58 7.86 10.93 -18.96
CA ALA A 58 7.29 9.93 -19.86
C ALA A 58 6.24 9.09 -19.10
N ALA A 59 5.08 8.88 -19.70
CA ALA A 59 4.02 8.08 -19.11
C ALA A 59 3.26 7.24 -20.15
N GLU A 60 2.94 5.99 -19.78
CA GLU A 60 2.08 5.07 -20.52
C GLU A 60 0.61 5.36 -20.19
N ILE A 61 -0.26 5.44 -21.20
CA ILE A 61 -1.71 5.56 -21.00
C ILE A 61 -2.29 4.16 -20.80
N ILE A 62 -2.69 3.85 -19.57
CA ILE A 62 -3.19 2.54 -19.18
C ILE A 62 -4.70 2.39 -19.48
N GLN A 63 -5.47 3.45 -19.27
CA GLN A 63 -6.92 3.45 -19.51
C GLN A 63 -7.46 4.87 -19.75
N THR A 64 -8.60 4.99 -20.44
CA THR A 64 -9.35 6.24 -20.58
C THR A 64 -10.74 6.14 -19.94
N ARG A 65 -11.29 7.27 -19.46
CA ARG A 65 -12.68 7.39 -18.99
C ARG A 65 -13.29 8.72 -19.42
N THR A 66 -14.62 8.75 -19.58
CA THR A 66 -15.38 9.99 -19.68
C THR A 66 -15.97 10.29 -18.30
N ASN A 67 -15.58 11.41 -17.69
CA ASN A 67 -16.11 11.83 -16.41
C ASN A 67 -17.50 12.45 -16.60
N GLU A 68 -18.56 11.66 -16.38
CA GLU A 68 -19.97 12.08 -16.53
C GLU A 68 -20.34 13.32 -15.71
N THR A 69 -19.65 13.59 -14.60
CA THR A 69 -19.93 14.75 -13.73
C THR A 69 -19.25 16.03 -14.22
N ALA A 70 -18.11 15.93 -14.90
CA ALA A 70 -17.33 17.06 -15.41
C ALA A 70 -17.47 17.28 -16.92
N GLY A 71 -17.98 16.30 -17.67
CA GLY A 71 -18.07 16.32 -19.14
C GLY A 71 -16.71 16.26 -19.84
N ARG A 72 -15.68 15.65 -19.22
CA ARG A 72 -14.29 15.65 -19.70
C ARG A 72 -13.74 14.24 -19.91
N HIS A 73 -12.81 14.12 -20.85
CA HIS A 73 -12.00 12.91 -21.03
C HIS A 73 -10.80 12.93 -20.08
N GLU A 74 -10.62 11.85 -19.35
CA GLU A 74 -9.55 11.62 -18.39
C GLU A 74 -8.78 10.35 -18.74
N TYR A 75 -7.47 10.38 -18.53
CA TYR A 75 -6.51 9.35 -18.89
C TYR A 75 -5.79 8.86 -17.63
N TYR A 76 -5.84 7.57 -17.34
CA TYR A 76 -5.07 6.99 -16.24
C TYR A 76 -3.67 6.67 -16.75
N VAL A 77 -2.67 7.33 -16.17
CA VAL A 77 -1.28 7.27 -16.65
C VAL A 77 -0.35 6.62 -15.64
N HIS A 78 0.59 5.82 -16.14
CA HIS A 78 1.69 5.27 -15.37
C HIS A 78 3.00 5.95 -15.77
N TYR A 79 3.66 6.61 -14.81
CA TYR A 79 4.92 7.32 -15.06
C TYR A 79 6.11 6.36 -15.09
N GLU A 80 6.90 6.41 -16.17
CA GLU A 80 8.02 5.47 -16.39
C GLU A 80 9.09 5.58 -15.29
N GLY A 81 9.45 4.45 -14.69
CA GLY A 81 10.43 4.39 -13.59
C GLY A 81 9.90 4.83 -12.21
N PHE A 82 8.62 5.22 -12.10
CA PHE A 82 7.99 5.58 -10.84
C PHE A 82 7.17 4.43 -10.23
N ASN A 83 6.92 4.50 -8.92
CA ASN A 83 6.04 3.54 -8.25
C ASN A 83 4.57 3.87 -8.52
N ARG A 84 3.76 2.84 -8.83
CA ARG A 84 2.32 2.96 -9.19
C ARG A 84 1.44 3.75 -8.23
N ARG A 85 1.86 3.96 -6.98
CA ARG A 85 1.19 4.90 -6.05
C ARG A 85 1.09 6.34 -6.58
N LEU A 86 1.88 6.68 -7.60
CA LEU A 86 1.92 7.98 -8.25
C LEU A 86 1.07 8.02 -9.53
N ASP A 87 0.45 6.90 -9.92
CA ASP A 87 -0.46 6.83 -11.06
C ASP A 87 -1.76 7.57 -10.72
N GLU A 88 -2.26 8.35 -11.68
CA GLU A 88 -3.36 9.29 -11.50
C GLU A 88 -4.18 9.42 -12.80
N TRP A 89 -5.43 9.87 -12.66
CA TRP A 89 -6.23 10.35 -13.78
C TRP A 89 -5.84 11.79 -14.12
N VAL A 90 -5.40 12.00 -15.36
CA VAL A 90 -5.01 13.32 -15.89
C VAL A 90 -5.95 13.75 -17.03
N ASN A 91 -6.17 15.04 -17.16
CA ASN A 91 -6.87 15.64 -18.30
C ASN A 91 -5.91 15.78 -19.50
N VAL A 92 -6.45 15.95 -20.71
CA VAL A 92 -5.68 16.15 -21.94
C VAL A 92 -4.75 17.37 -21.90
N ASP A 93 -5.07 18.39 -21.10
CA ASP A 93 -4.27 19.61 -20.92
C ASP A 93 -2.90 19.40 -20.24
N ARG A 94 -2.67 18.23 -19.64
CA ARG A 94 -1.38 17.85 -19.05
C ARG A 94 -0.47 17.05 -19.99
N PHE A 95 -0.89 16.79 -21.23
CA PHE A 95 -0.10 16.07 -22.22
C PHE A 95 0.63 17.03 -23.17
N ASP A 96 1.88 16.72 -23.50
CA ASP A 96 2.52 17.25 -24.70
C ASP A 96 2.12 16.38 -25.90
N LEU A 97 1.02 16.76 -26.56
CA LEU A 97 0.50 16.07 -27.74
C LEU A 97 1.42 16.18 -28.97
N GLN A 98 2.42 17.08 -28.96
CA GLN A 98 3.40 17.20 -30.06
C GLN A 98 4.45 16.09 -29.99
N THR A 99 4.72 15.55 -28.79
CA THR A 99 5.77 14.57 -28.54
C THR A 99 5.18 13.20 -28.16
N LYS A 100 4.65 12.48 -29.15
CA LYS A 100 4.34 11.04 -28.98
C LYS A 100 5.66 10.27 -28.91
N LEU A 101 5.88 9.54 -27.83
CA LEU A 101 7.08 8.74 -27.61
C LEU A 101 6.89 7.34 -28.25
N GLU A 102 7.93 6.84 -28.91
CA GLU A 102 7.96 5.45 -29.41
C GLU A 102 8.11 4.48 -28.24
N ASP A 103 7.36 3.38 -28.24
CA ASP A 103 7.42 2.34 -27.21
C ASP A 103 8.83 1.71 -27.09
N GLN A 104 9.52 2.00 -25.98
CA GLN A 104 10.85 1.49 -25.72
C GLN A 104 10.89 -0.02 -25.43
N GLN A 105 9.76 -0.70 -25.17
CA GLN A 105 9.75 -2.15 -24.97
C GLN A 105 10.28 -2.92 -26.22
N SER A 106 10.22 -2.30 -27.40
CA SER A 106 10.84 -2.79 -28.63
C SER A 106 12.39 -2.75 -28.64
N LYS A 107 13.04 -1.89 -27.83
CA LYS A 107 14.51 -1.74 -27.72
C LYS A 107 15.08 -2.27 -26.40
N VAL A 108 14.30 -2.33 -25.32
CA VAL A 108 14.73 -2.75 -23.97
C VAL A 108 15.29 -4.19 -23.92
N LYS A 109 14.88 -5.08 -24.83
CA LYS A 109 15.41 -6.45 -24.90
C LYS A 109 16.92 -6.49 -25.23
N ASP A 110 17.40 -5.63 -26.12
CA ASP A 110 18.83 -5.54 -26.47
C ASP A 110 19.60 -4.54 -25.59
N LEU A 111 18.94 -3.49 -25.08
CA LEU A 111 19.61 -2.47 -24.25
C LEU A 111 19.97 -2.96 -22.83
N SER A 112 19.31 -4.00 -22.32
CA SER A 112 19.69 -4.64 -21.04
C SER A 112 21.08 -5.29 -21.05
N LEU A 113 21.65 -5.55 -22.23
CA LEU A 113 22.99 -6.11 -22.43
C LEU A 113 24.10 -5.06 -22.54
N THR A 114 23.77 -3.77 -22.70
CA THR A 114 24.74 -2.71 -23.01
C THR A 114 24.79 -1.55 -22.00
N LEU A 115 23.75 -1.36 -21.17
CA LEU A 115 23.70 -0.30 -20.16
C LEU A 115 24.54 -0.56 -18.89
N THR A 116 25.28 -1.68 -18.80
CA THR A 116 26.16 -1.97 -17.65
C THR A 116 27.53 -1.27 -17.70
N ASP A 117 27.90 -0.58 -18.79
CA ASP A 117 29.30 -0.19 -19.04
C ASP A 117 29.58 1.33 -19.11
N LEU A 118 28.58 2.23 -19.06
CA LEU A 118 28.80 3.67 -19.26
C LEU A 118 28.02 4.58 -18.30
N SER A 119 28.54 4.76 -17.07
CA SER A 119 28.44 6.02 -16.30
C SER A 119 29.41 6.06 -15.11
N ASP A 120 30.69 6.27 -15.46
CA ASP A 120 31.71 7.07 -14.76
C ASP A 120 32.12 6.78 -13.29
N GLY A 121 33.44 6.88 -13.05
CA GLY A 121 33.89 7.72 -11.93
C GLY A 121 35.00 7.20 -11.02
N THR A 122 35.04 5.92 -10.64
CA THR A 122 36.13 5.40 -9.77
C THR A 122 36.48 3.94 -10.04
N ASP A 123 37.70 3.70 -10.55
CA ASP A 123 38.17 2.37 -10.92
C ASP A 123 38.58 1.53 -9.69
N ARG A 124 37.59 0.81 -9.14
CA ARG A 124 37.80 -0.32 -8.23
C ARG A 124 36.88 -1.46 -8.61
N LYS A 125 37.40 -2.43 -9.37
CA LYS A 125 36.72 -3.67 -9.77
C LYS A 125 36.01 -4.33 -8.59
N ILE A 126 34.68 -4.19 -8.55
CA ILE A 126 33.80 -4.75 -7.53
C ILE A 126 33.81 -6.28 -7.63
N THR A 127 34.07 -6.96 -6.51
CA THR A 127 34.10 -8.42 -6.47
C THR A 127 32.69 -9.02 -6.63
N ARG A 128 32.60 -10.24 -7.18
CA ARG A 128 31.32 -10.98 -7.34
C ARG A 128 30.48 -11.07 -6.05
N ASN A 129 31.15 -11.03 -4.89
CA ASN A 129 30.51 -11.06 -3.57
C ASN A 129 29.99 -9.67 -3.11
N GLN A 130 30.63 -8.59 -3.55
CA GLN A 130 30.13 -7.22 -3.35
C GLN A 130 28.97 -6.88 -4.28
N LYS A 131 28.94 -7.41 -5.52
CA LYS A 131 27.78 -7.25 -6.41
C LYS A 131 26.53 -7.92 -5.82
N ARG A 132 26.64 -9.17 -5.35
CA ARG A 132 25.57 -9.82 -4.55
C ARG A 132 25.08 -8.97 -3.38
N LYS A 133 25.99 -8.42 -2.57
CA LYS A 133 25.60 -7.51 -1.48
C LYS A 133 24.91 -6.23 -1.95
N HIS A 134 25.29 -5.67 -3.11
CA HIS A 134 24.65 -4.48 -3.65
C HIS A 134 23.21 -4.78 -4.09
N ASP A 135 23.01 -5.90 -4.79
CA ASP A 135 21.69 -6.37 -5.22
C ASP A 135 20.79 -6.73 -4.01
N GLU A 136 21.36 -7.38 -2.99
CA GLU A 136 20.73 -7.65 -1.68
C GLU A 136 20.41 -6.38 -0.88
N ILE A 137 21.15 -5.28 -1.07
CA ILE A 137 20.92 -4.00 -0.36
C ILE A 137 19.84 -3.17 -1.06
N ASN A 138 19.82 -3.18 -2.40
CA ASN A 138 18.91 -2.36 -3.21
C ASN A 138 17.55 -3.00 -3.46
N HIS A 139 17.38 -4.32 -3.22
CA HIS A 139 16.06 -4.98 -3.19
C HIS A 139 15.17 -4.61 -4.39
N VAL A 140 15.70 -4.78 -5.60
CA VAL A 140 14.86 -4.94 -6.80
C VAL A 140 13.77 -5.95 -6.45
N GLN A 141 12.52 -5.66 -6.81
CA GLN A 141 11.39 -6.57 -6.56
C GLN A 141 11.80 -7.98 -6.98
N LYS A 142 11.57 -8.97 -6.10
CA LYS A 142 11.73 -10.38 -6.46
C LYS A 142 10.93 -10.60 -7.74
N THR A 143 11.62 -10.89 -8.83
CA THR A 143 10.96 -11.11 -10.11
C THR A 143 10.03 -12.31 -9.98
N TYR A 144 8.93 -12.31 -10.74
CA TYR A 144 7.92 -13.38 -10.76
C TYR A 144 8.49 -14.81 -10.84
N ALA A 145 9.74 -14.96 -11.31
CA ALA A 145 10.51 -16.20 -11.36
C ALA A 145 10.84 -16.83 -9.98
N GLU A 146 10.71 -16.13 -8.86
CA GLU A 146 10.96 -16.68 -7.52
C GLU A 146 9.70 -17.18 -6.77
N MET A 147 8.52 -17.01 -7.37
CA MET A 147 7.24 -17.45 -6.79
C MET A 147 6.75 -18.73 -7.47
N ASP A 148 5.91 -19.51 -6.80
CA ASP A 148 5.33 -20.70 -7.44
C ASP A 148 4.42 -20.28 -8.62
N PRO A 149 4.28 -21.11 -9.67
CA PRO A 149 3.57 -20.71 -10.88
C PRO A 149 2.11 -20.34 -10.65
N THR A 150 1.45 -20.93 -9.66
CA THR A 150 0.06 -20.64 -9.29
C THR A 150 -0.09 -19.29 -8.61
N THR A 151 0.75 -18.99 -7.60
CA THR A 151 0.78 -17.67 -6.96
C THR A 151 1.18 -16.58 -7.95
N ALA A 152 2.22 -16.81 -8.78
CA ALA A 152 2.64 -15.86 -9.79
C ALA A 152 1.56 -15.57 -10.86
N ALA A 153 0.75 -16.58 -11.23
CA ALA A 153 -0.38 -16.39 -12.16
C ALA A 153 -1.52 -15.60 -11.50
N LEU A 154 -1.90 -15.94 -10.27
CA LEU A 154 -2.93 -15.22 -9.50
C LEU A 154 -2.52 -13.77 -9.22
N GLU A 155 -1.26 -13.52 -8.87
CA GLU A 155 -0.73 -12.16 -8.69
C GLU A 155 -0.73 -11.37 -10.00
N LYS A 156 -0.38 -11.99 -11.13
CA LYS A 156 -0.39 -11.32 -12.44
C LYS A 156 -1.80 -10.99 -12.93
N GLU A 157 -2.78 -11.86 -12.66
CA GLU A 157 -4.20 -11.61 -12.93
C GLU A 157 -4.74 -10.51 -12.01
N HIS A 158 -4.42 -10.57 -10.71
CA HIS A 158 -4.77 -9.53 -9.75
C HIS A 158 -4.15 -8.19 -10.13
N GLU A 159 -2.87 -8.17 -10.51
CA GLU A 159 -2.17 -6.96 -10.98
C GLU A 159 -2.86 -6.38 -12.21
N ALA A 160 -3.22 -7.21 -13.21
CA ALA A 160 -3.92 -6.76 -14.41
C ALA A 160 -5.29 -6.13 -14.10
N ILE A 161 -6.08 -6.72 -13.20
CA ILE A 161 -7.40 -6.20 -12.78
C ILE A 161 -7.25 -4.92 -11.93
N THR A 162 -6.18 -4.81 -11.15
CA THR A 162 -5.98 -3.72 -10.17
C THR A 162 -5.10 -2.56 -10.67
N LYS A 163 -4.62 -2.60 -11.92
CA LYS A 163 -3.79 -1.54 -12.52
C LYS A 163 -4.40 -0.14 -12.38
N VAL A 164 -5.72 -0.03 -12.50
CA VAL A 164 -6.41 1.27 -12.59
C VAL A 164 -7.20 1.55 -11.31
N LYS A 165 -6.77 2.60 -10.61
CA LYS A 165 -7.41 3.13 -9.40
C LYS A 165 -8.55 4.07 -9.80
N TYR A 166 -9.80 3.66 -9.55
CA TYR A 166 -10.99 4.50 -9.81
C TYR A 166 -11.32 5.47 -8.66
N ILE A 167 -11.05 5.08 -7.42
CA ILE A 167 -11.23 5.92 -6.23
C ILE A 167 -10.00 6.78 -6.07
N ASP A 168 -10.12 8.05 -6.42
CA ASP A 168 -9.01 9.01 -6.34
C ASP A 168 -8.79 9.49 -4.91
N LYS A 169 -9.88 9.73 -4.17
CA LYS A 169 -9.85 10.35 -2.83
C LYS A 169 -10.81 9.69 -1.83
N ILE A 170 -10.49 9.83 -0.56
CA ILE A 170 -11.41 9.54 0.54
C ILE A 170 -11.55 10.75 1.49
N GLN A 171 -12.75 10.98 2.01
CA GLN A 171 -12.97 11.77 3.22
C GLN A 171 -13.01 10.83 4.42
N ILE A 172 -12.18 11.07 5.44
CA ILE A 172 -12.28 10.40 6.74
C ILE A 172 -12.08 11.42 7.87
N GLY A 173 -13.15 11.65 8.64
CA GLY A 173 -13.22 12.73 9.62
C GLY A 173 -12.86 14.08 8.98
N LYS A 174 -11.89 14.78 9.56
CA LYS A 174 -11.36 16.07 9.06
C LYS A 174 -10.37 15.97 7.90
N TYR A 175 -10.03 14.77 7.42
CA TYR A 175 -9.02 14.56 6.38
C TYR A 175 -9.63 14.20 5.04
N GLU A 176 -9.20 14.89 3.99
CA GLU A 176 -9.22 14.37 2.62
C GLU A 176 -7.87 13.70 2.35
N ILE A 177 -7.87 12.49 1.77
CA ILE A 177 -6.67 11.68 1.54
C ILE A 177 -6.72 11.09 0.13
N ASP A 178 -5.68 11.30 -0.66
CA ASP A 178 -5.50 10.66 -1.96
C ASP A 178 -5.18 9.17 -1.79
N ALA A 179 -5.90 8.31 -2.52
CA ALA A 179 -5.64 6.88 -2.54
C ALA A 179 -4.42 6.56 -3.42
N TRP A 180 -3.65 5.55 -3.00
CA TRP A 180 -2.41 5.14 -3.67
C TRP A 180 -2.64 3.96 -4.63
N TYR A 181 -3.50 3.03 -4.25
CA TYR A 181 -3.74 1.80 -4.99
C TYR A 181 -5.24 1.55 -5.17
N PHE A 182 -5.59 0.72 -6.17
CA PHE A 182 -6.94 0.18 -6.29
C PHE A 182 -7.35 -0.58 -5.01
N SER A 183 -8.62 -0.43 -4.62
CA SER A 183 -9.28 -1.23 -3.58
C SER A 183 -10.66 -1.72 -4.05
N PRO A 184 -11.00 -3.01 -3.85
CA PRO A 184 -12.21 -3.65 -4.37
C PRO A 184 -13.45 -3.33 -3.52
N TYR A 185 -13.78 -2.04 -3.39
CA TYR A 185 -15.09 -1.63 -2.91
C TYR A 185 -16.19 -2.14 -3.86
N PRO A 186 -17.39 -2.50 -3.38
CA PRO A 186 -18.48 -3.00 -4.23
C PRO A 186 -18.78 -2.02 -5.37
N GLU A 187 -19.18 -2.52 -6.53
CA GLU A 187 -19.09 -1.80 -7.82
C GLU A 187 -19.70 -0.38 -7.81
N GLU A 188 -20.85 -0.20 -7.14
CA GLU A 188 -21.52 1.10 -7.00
C GLU A 188 -20.68 2.17 -6.24
N TYR A 189 -19.72 1.74 -5.43
CA TYR A 189 -18.72 2.58 -4.73
C TYR A 189 -17.37 2.56 -5.45
N GLY A 190 -16.97 1.41 -6.00
CA GLY A 190 -15.66 1.20 -6.63
C GLY A 190 -15.36 2.16 -7.77
N LYS A 191 -16.38 2.61 -8.51
CA LYS A 191 -16.27 3.56 -9.63
C LYS A 191 -16.43 5.04 -9.22
N GLN A 192 -16.45 5.39 -7.94
CA GLN A 192 -16.62 6.78 -7.48
C GLN A 192 -15.27 7.48 -7.29
N PRO A 193 -15.07 8.73 -7.77
CA PRO A 193 -13.80 9.44 -7.61
C PRO A 193 -13.52 9.84 -6.15
N LYS A 194 -14.57 10.00 -5.32
CA LYS A 194 -14.45 10.26 -3.88
C LYS A 194 -15.39 9.37 -3.08
N LEU A 195 -14.87 8.72 -2.03
CA LEU A 195 -15.67 8.04 -1.02
C LEU A 195 -15.69 8.82 0.31
N TRP A 196 -16.78 8.66 1.06
CA TRP A 196 -16.96 9.27 2.38
C TRP A 196 -16.99 8.18 3.45
N ILE A 197 -16.03 8.18 4.37
CA ILE A 197 -15.79 7.10 5.33
C ILE A 197 -15.96 7.62 6.75
N CYS A 198 -16.80 6.94 7.53
CA CYS A 198 -16.98 7.23 8.95
C CYS A 198 -15.70 6.87 9.73
N GLU A 199 -15.10 7.83 10.43
CA GLU A 199 -13.84 7.61 11.15
C GLU A 199 -13.95 6.60 12.33
N TYR A 200 -15.15 6.37 12.85
CA TYR A 200 -15.39 5.48 13.99
C TYR A 200 -15.79 4.06 13.60
N CYS A 201 -16.78 3.88 12.69
CA CYS A 201 -17.29 2.57 12.30
C CYS A 201 -16.84 2.12 10.90
N LEU A 202 -16.06 2.95 10.20
CA LEU A 202 -15.47 2.70 8.88
C LEU A 202 -16.48 2.45 7.74
N LYS A 203 -17.78 2.66 7.99
CA LYS A 203 -18.80 2.61 6.92
C LYS A 203 -18.46 3.64 5.84
N TYR A 204 -18.45 3.18 4.60
CA TYR A 204 -18.24 3.98 3.39
C TYR A 204 -19.58 4.38 2.75
N MET A 205 -19.59 5.55 2.11
CA MET A 205 -20.75 6.17 1.45
C MET A 205 -20.31 6.91 0.18
N ARG A 206 -21.20 6.98 -0.82
CA ARG A 206 -20.94 7.67 -2.09
C ARG A 206 -21.12 9.19 -2.01
N LEU A 207 -22.07 9.66 -1.20
CA LEU A 207 -22.53 11.06 -1.20
C LEU A 207 -22.27 11.73 0.14
N GLU A 208 -21.89 13.01 0.10
CA GLU A 208 -21.72 13.81 1.32
C GLU A 208 -23.03 13.91 2.13
N LYS A 209 -24.18 13.99 1.46
CA LYS A 209 -25.49 14.05 2.13
C LYS A 209 -25.74 12.82 3.01
N THR A 210 -25.42 11.62 2.52
CA THR A 210 -25.59 10.38 3.30
C THR A 210 -24.50 10.24 4.37
N TYR A 211 -23.30 10.75 4.13
CA TYR A 211 -22.25 10.87 5.14
C TYR A 211 -22.64 11.77 6.32
N ARG A 212 -23.08 13.01 6.07
CA ARG A 212 -23.52 13.94 7.12
C ARG A 212 -24.73 13.40 7.90
N TYR A 213 -25.67 12.74 7.21
CA TYR A 213 -26.77 12.03 7.88
C TYR A 213 -26.26 10.88 8.76
N HIS A 214 -25.33 10.07 8.26
CA HIS A 214 -24.72 9.02 9.06
C HIS A 214 -23.97 9.57 10.30
N GLN A 215 -23.26 10.69 10.18
CA GLN A 215 -22.58 11.33 11.32
C GLN A 215 -23.55 11.76 12.43
N SER A 216 -24.78 12.18 12.11
CA SER A 216 -25.78 12.53 13.13
C SER A 216 -26.42 11.33 13.82
N GLN A 217 -26.47 10.17 13.16
CA GLN A 217 -27.07 8.94 13.68
C GLN A 217 -26.05 7.97 14.31
N CYS A 218 -24.78 8.05 13.92
CA CYS A 218 -23.75 7.11 14.36
C CYS A 218 -23.39 7.33 15.83
N THR A 219 -23.62 6.31 16.66
CA THR A 219 -23.30 6.30 18.10
C THR A 219 -21.85 5.86 18.40
N TRP A 220 -21.14 5.29 17.42
CA TRP A 220 -19.77 4.81 17.59
C TRP A 220 -18.79 5.96 17.83
N ARG A 221 -17.96 5.87 18.87
CA ARG A 221 -16.86 6.83 19.16
C ARG A 221 -15.53 6.15 19.47
N TYR A 222 -15.44 4.84 19.24
CA TYR A 222 -14.24 4.03 19.42
C TYR A 222 -14.35 2.77 18.54
N PRO A 223 -13.25 2.09 18.20
CA PRO A 223 -13.28 0.80 17.53
C PRO A 223 -14.08 -0.25 18.32
N PRO A 224 -14.62 -1.30 17.68
CA PRO A 224 -15.19 -2.44 18.40
C PRO A 224 -14.13 -3.19 19.24
N GLY A 225 -14.55 -4.30 19.86
CA GLY A 225 -13.63 -5.18 20.59
C GLY A 225 -13.22 -4.63 21.95
N ARG A 226 -11.97 -4.88 22.35
CA ARG A 226 -11.46 -4.61 23.70
C ARG A 226 -10.34 -3.58 23.68
N GLU A 227 -10.44 -2.52 24.47
CA GLU A 227 -9.29 -1.64 24.74
C GLU A 227 -8.27 -2.41 25.61
N ILE A 228 -7.17 -2.83 25.00
CA ILE A 228 -6.12 -3.62 25.66
C ILE A 228 -4.92 -2.77 26.08
N TYR A 229 -4.84 -1.52 25.63
CA TYR A 229 -3.79 -0.59 26.02
C TYR A 229 -4.32 0.83 26.08
N ARG A 230 -3.96 1.56 27.14
CA ARG A 230 -4.22 3.00 27.28
C ARG A 230 -3.04 3.71 27.93
N LYS A 231 -2.47 4.71 27.26
CA LYS A 231 -1.49 5.64 27.86
C LYS A 231 -1.70 7.06 27.34
N GLY A 232 -2.11 7.97 28.23
CA GLY A 232 -2.41 9.37 27.88
C GLY A 232 -3.54 9.45 26.85
N THR A 233 -3.22 9.98 25.67
CA THR A 233 -4.13 10.11 24.51
C THR A 233 -4.01 8.95 23.50
N ILE A 234 -3.22 7.91 23.79
CA ILE A 234 -3.03 6.77 22.89
C ILE A 234 -3.73 5.52 23.42
N SER A 235 -4.54 4.90 22.58
CA SER A 235 -5.26 3.64 22.86
C SER A 235 -5.05 2.60 21.76
N VAL A 236 -4.98 1.32 22.15
CA VAL A 236 -5.01 0.18 21.20
C VAL A 236 -6.18 -0.75 21.53
N PHE A 237 -6.98 -1.03 20.51
CA PHE A 237 -8.13 -1.93 20.59
C PHE A 237 -7.80 -3.25 19.89
N GLU A 238 -8.05 -4.39 20.55
CA GLU A 238 -8.04 -5.70 19.93
C GLU A 238 -9.44 -6.04 19.41
N VAL A 239 -9.52 -6.32 18.11
CA VAL A 239 -10.76 -6.63 17.40
C VAL A 239 -10.63 -8.01 16.75
N ASP A 240 -11.52 -8.93 17.10
CA ASP A 240 -11.63 -10.22 16.42
C ASP A 240 -12.43 -10.04 15.11
N GLY A 241 -11.82 -10.44 13.98
CA GLY A 241 -12.46 -10.35 12.66
C GLY A 241 -13.68 -11.26 12.47
N LYS A 242 -13.85 -12.29 13.30
CA LYS A 242 -15.06 -13.11 13.35
C LYS A 242 -16.21 -12.36 14.04
N ASP A 243 -15.93 -11.73 15.18
CA ASP A 243 -16.96 -11.07 15.99
C ASP A 243 -17.36 -9.71 15.40
N SER A 244 -16.44 -9.03 14.72
CA SER A 244 -16.63 -7.68 14.14
C SER A 244 -16.46 -7.65 12.62
N LYS A 245 -16.94 -8.70 11.92
CA LYS A 245 -16.71 -8.94 10.48
C LYS A 245 -16.84 -7.71 9.58
N ILE A 246 -17.96 -6.98 9.66
CA ILE A 246 -18.21 -5.79 8.83
C ILE A 246 -17.18 -4.67 9.10
N TYR A 247 -16.80 -4.44 10.36
CA TYR A 247 -15.80 -3.42 10.70
C TYR A 247 -14.43 -3.78 10.12
N CYS A 248 -14.01 -5.05 10.27
CA CYS A 248 -12.73 -5.52 9.78
C CYS A 248 -12.68 -5.57 8.23
N GLN A 249 -13.80 -5.89 7.56
CA GLN A 249 -13.90 -5.79 6.10
C GLN A 249 -13.77 -4.34 5.62
N ASN A 250 -14.47 -3.39 6.27
CA ASN A 250 -14.34 -1.97 5.99
C ASN A 250 -12.90 -1.47 6.19
N LEU A 251 -12.24 -1.91 7.27
CA LEU A 251 -10.83 -1.61 7.55
C LEU A 251 -9.90 -2.19 6.48
N CYS A 252 -10.14 -3.42 6.02
CA CYS A 252 -9.35 -4.03 4.96
C CYS A 252 -9.50 -3.30 3.62
N LEU A 253 -10.72 -2.88 3.26
CA LEU A 253 -10.96 -2.07 2.05
C LEU A 253 -10.29 -0.69 2.14
N LEU A 254 -10.37 -0.03 3.31
CA LEU A 254 -9.65 1.22 3.58
C LEU A 254 -8.13 1.01 3.48
N ALA A 255 -7.62 -0.09 4.03
CA ALA A 255 -6.19 -0.38 4.04
C ALA A 255 -5.64 -0.68 2.64
N LYS A 256 -6.42 -1.38 1.79
CA LYS A 256 -6.03 -1.72 0.42
C LYS A 256 -5.81 -0.48 -0.47
N LEU A 257 -6.45 0.67 -0.17
CA LEU A 257 -6.15 1.96 -0.82
C LEU A 257 -4.70 2.43 -0.61
N PHE A 258 -3.99 1.89 0.39
CA PHE A 258 -2.64 2.30 0.79
C PHE A 258 -1.64 1.12 0.85
N LEU A 259 -2.09 -0.08 0.50
CA LEU A 259 -1.29 -1.31 0.47
C LEU A 259 -1.45 -2.00 -0.88
N ASP A 260 -0.34 -2.19 -1.59
CA ASP A 260 -0.31 -2.78 -2.92
C ASP A 260 -0.74 -4.27 -2.85
N HIS A 261 0.09 -5.10 -2.20
CA HIS A 261 -0.03 -6.55 -2.14
C HIS A 261 -1.03 -7.11 -1.10
N LYS A 262 -2.08 -6.37 -0.72
CA LYS A 262 -3.09 -6.89 0.22
C LYS A 262 -4.14 -7.74 -0.51
N THR A 263 -4.01 -9.06 -0.42
CA THR A 263 -4.88 -10.04 -1.11
C THR A 263 -6.17 -10.36 -0.36
N LEU A 264 -6.14 -10.45 0.98
CA LEU A 264 -7.30 -10.81 1.80
C LEU A 264 -8.02 -9.58 2.37
N TYR A 265 -9.29 -9.40 2.01
CA TYR A 265 -10.13 -8.28 2.48
C TYR A 265 -11.55 -8.66 2.92
N PHE A 266 -12.14 -9.75 2.42
CA PHE A 266 -13.44 -10.24 2.88
C PHE A 266 -13.33 -11.33 3.96
N ASP A 267 -12.35 -12.23 3.84
CA ASP A 267 -12.12 -13.34 4.78
C ASP A 267 -11.29 -12.89 5.99
N VAL A 268 -11.94 -12.10 6.84
CA VAL A 268 -11.32 -11.48 8.03
C VAL A 268 -11.36 -12.36 9.28
N GLU A 269 -12.13 -13.45 9.28
CA GLU A 269 -12.33 -14.33 10.44
C GLU A 269 -11.07 -15.01 11.00
N PRO A 270 -10.05 -15.36 10.19
CA PRO A 270 -8.77 -15.89 10.70
C PRO A 270 -7.91 -14.87 11.46
N PHE A 271 -8.25 -13.59 11.43
CA PHE A 271 -7.39 -12.50 11.89
C PHE A 271 -7.88 -11.83 13.18
N LEU A 272 -6.90 -11.40 13.99
CA LEU A 272 -7.05 -10.35 15.00
C LEU A 272 -6.53 -9.03 14.41
N PHE A 273 -7.17 -7.93 14.76
CA PHE A 273 -6.80 -6.58 14.33
C PHE A 273 -6.51 -5.72 15.55
N TYR A 274 -5.35 -5.06 15.57
CA TYR A 274 -4.88 -4.21 16.65
C TYR A 274 -4.93 -2.76 16.20
N ILE A 275 -6.00 -2.07 16.58
CA ILE A 275 -6.38 -0.75 16.08
C ILE A 275 -5.79 0.34 16.98
N LEU A 276 -4.86 1.13 16.44
CA LEU A 276 -4.26 2.26 17.13
C LEU A 276 -5.08 3.52 16.92
N THR A 277 -5.33 4.24 18.02
CA THR A 277 -6.12 5.47 18.02
C THR A 277 -5.46 6.60 18.82
N GLU A 278 -5.65 7.82 18.32
CA GLU A 278 -5.52 9.07 19.10
C GLU A 278 -6.88 9.35 19.76
N VAL A 279 -6.90 9.75 21.03
CA VAL A 279 -8.13 9.97 21.80
C VAL A 279 -8.22 11.39 22.34
N ASP A 280 -9.33 12.05 22.04
CA ASP A 280 -9.68 13.40 22.51
C ASP A 280 -10.99 13.41 23.32
N ARG A 281 -11.78 14.50 23.26
CA ARG A 281 -13.08 14.61 23.98
C ARG A 281 -14.26 14.08 23.14
N GLN A 282 -14.04 13.85 21.85
CA GLN A 282 -15.03 13.44 20.87
C GLN A 282 -15.01 11.93 20.70
N GLY A 283 -13.83 11.31 20.67
CA GLY A 283 -13.69 9.85 20.65
C GLY A 283 -12.26 9.36 20.44
N CYS A 284 -12.16 8.11 20.00
CA CYS A 284 -10.92 7.44 19.60
C CYS A 284 -10.84 7.41 18.07
N HIS A 285 -9.94 8.20 17.50
CA HIS A 285 -9.76 8.42 16.07
C HIS A 285 -8.74 7.44 15.50
N LEU A 286 -9.09 6.73 14.41
CA LEU A 286 -8.19 5.78 13.75
C LEU A 286 -6.92 6.47 13.24
N VAL A 287 -5.76 5.97 13.69
CA VAL A 287 -4.42 6.41 13.26
C VAL A 287 -3.76 5.36 12.37
N GLY A 288 -3.97 4.09 12.69
CA GLY A 288 -3.36 2.96 12.01
C GLY A 288 -3.75 1.65 12.67
N TYR A 289 -3.26 0.54 12.13
CA TYR A 289 -3.47 -0.79 12.71
C TYR A 289 -2.39 -1.77 12.27
N PHE A 290 -2.33 -2.93 12.90
CA PHE A 290 -1.82 -4.14 12.26
C PHE A 290 -2.81 -5.30 12.42
N SER A 291 -2.79 -6.26 11.50
CA SER A 291 -3.48 -7.54 11.64
C SER A 291 -2.48 -8.65 11.94
N LYS A 292 -2.96 -9.69 12.63
CA LYS A 292 -2.19 -10.89 12.98
C LYS A 292 -3.09 -12.11 12.77
N GLU A 293 -2.58 -13.17 12.16
CA GLU A 293 -3.29 -14.44 12.08
C GLU A 293 -3.46 -15.04 13.48
N LYS A 294 -4.61 -15.65 13.76
CA LYS A 294 -4.84 -16.36 15.03
C LYS A 294 -3.96 -17.60 15.17
N GLU A 295 -3.64 -18.24 14.06
CA GLU A 295 -2.81 -19.44 13.94
C GLU A 295 -1.92 -19.24 12.70
N SER A 296 -0.68 -18.77 12.87
CA SER A 296 0.28 -18.52 11.77
C SER A 296 1.30 -19.66 11.66
N PRO A 297 1.34 -20.44 10.56
CA PRO A 297 2.28 -21.56 10.41
C PRO A 297 3.75 -21.13 10.44
N ASP A 298 4.06 -19.97 9.84
CA ASP A 298 5.42 -19.41 9.76
C ASP A 298 5.84 -18.62 11.01
N GLY A 299 4.93 -18.48 12.00
CA GLY A 299 5.17 -17.69 13.20
C GLY A 299 5.18 -16.17 12.95
N ASN A 300 4.42 -15.69 11.96
CA ASN A 300 4.33 -14.26 11.69
C ASN A 300 3.56 -13.57 12.83
N ASN A 301 4.14 -12.52 13.42
CA ASN A 301 3.47 -11.72 14.46
C ASN A 301 2.70 -10.51 13.89
N VAL A 302 2.90 -10.21 12.60
CA VAL A 302 2.19 -9.19 11.82
C VAL A 302 1.97 -9.71 10.41
N ALA A 303 0.73 -9.65 9.94
CA ALA A 303 0.35 -9.92 8.55
C ALA A 303 0.35 -8.63 7.72
N CYS A 304 -0.59 -7.71 7.99
CA CYS A 304 -0.61 -6.37 7.43
C CYS A 304 -0.31 -5.32 8.52
N ILE A 305 0.35 -4.23 8.16
CA ILE A 305 0.55 -3.06 9.05
C ILE A 305 0.40 -1.76 8.25
N LEU A 306 -0.36 -0.81 8.80
CA LEU A 306 -0.63 0.49 8.16
C LEU A 306 -0.69 1.61 9.18
N THR A 307 -0.10 2.75 8.83
CA THR A 307 -0.40 4.06 9.43
C THR A 307 -1.04 4.92 8.34
N LEU A 308 -2.22 5.49 8.60
CA LEU A 308 -2.93 6.32 7.62
C LEU A 308 -2.07 7.52 7.20
N PRO A 309 -2.09 7.96 5.93
CA PRO A 309 -1.14 8.97 5.43
C PRO A 309 -0.98 10.25 6.27
N PRO A 310 -2.05 10.88 6.81
CA PRO A 310 -1.93 12.08 7.65
C PRO A 310 -1.17 11.88 8.98
N PHE A 311 -0.91 10.63 9.37
CA PHE A 311 -0.24 10.25 10.62
C PHE A 311 1.15 9.61 10.39
N GLN A 312 1.55 9.41 9.14
CA GLN A 312 2.87 8.87 8.82
C GLN A 312 4.00 9.81 9.28
N ARG A 313 5.20 9.24 9.49
CA ARG A 313 6.40 9.93 10.01
C ARG A 313 6.29 10.55 11.42
N LYS A 314 5.13 10.45 12.10
CA LYS A 314 4.93 10.92 13.50
C LYS A 314 5.33 9.92 14.60
N GLY A 315 5.85 8.75 14.23
CA GLY A 315 6.29 7.69 15.15
C GLY A 315 5.32 6.52 15.32
N TYR A 316 4.05 6.66 14.91
CA TYR A 316 3.03 5.62 15.06
C TYR A 316 3.37 4.28 14.41
N GLY A 317 4.04 4.27 13.25
CA GLY A 317 4.52 3.03 12.63
C GLY A 317 5.51 2.27 13.51
N LYS A 318 6.45 2.96 14.19
CA LYS A 318 7.35 2.32 15.16
C LYS A 318 6.62 1.86 16.41
N PHE A 319 5.59 2.59 16.85
CA PHE A 319 4.74 2.19 17.99
C PHE A 319 3.98 0.89 17.68
N LEU A 320 3.34 0.77 16.50
CA LEU A 320 2.65 -0.44 16.05
C LEU A 320 3.60 -1.66 15.98
N ILE A 321 4.81 -1.47 15.45
CA ILE A 321 5.84 -2.52 15.41
C ILE A 321 6.27 -2.91 16.83
N ALA A 322 6.54 -1.94 17.70
CA ALA A 322 6.88 -2.23 19.09
C ALA A 322 5.76 -3.01 19.80
N PHE A 323 4.50 -2.65 19.55
CA PHE A 323 3.34 -3.27 20.15
C PHE A 323 3.16 -4.73 19.73
N SER A 324 3.40 -5.08 18.46
CA SER A 324 3.34 -6.49 18.02
C SER A 324 4.41 -7.35 18.69
N TYR A 325 5.60 -6.81 18.96
CA TYR A 325 6.64 -7.49 19.73
C TYR A 325 6.32 -7.60 21.23
N GLU A 326 5.67 -6.62 21.86
CA GLU A 326 5.20 -6.78 23.25
C GLU A 326 4.18 -7.92 23.39
N LEU A 327 3.29 -8.11 22.40
CA LEU A 327 2.40 -9.28 22.37
C LEU A 327 3.19 -10.60 22.23
N SER A 328 4.18 -10.66 21.33
CA SER A 328 5.03 -11.85 21.16
C SER A 328 5.81 -12.21 22.43
N LYS A 329 6.25 -11.21 23.23
CA LYS A 329 6.89 -11.44 24.53
C LYS A 329 5.93 -12.08 25.53
N LEU A 330 4.68 -11.58 25.62
CA LEU A 330 3.64 -12.15 26.48
C LEU A 330 3.23 -13.56 26.05
N GLU A 331 3.30 -13.88 24.76
CA GLU A 331 3.11 -15.23 24.21
C GLU A 331 4.32 -16.16 24.43
N ILE A 332 5.47 -15.63 24.86
CA ILE A 332 6.76 -16.33 24.98
C ILE A 332 7.17 -16.96 23.63
N THR A 333 6.97 -16.21 22.54
CA THR A 333 7.36 -16.59 21.18
C THR A 333 8.27 -15.54 20.54
N VAL A 334 9.01 -15.96 19.52
CA VAL A 334 9.63 -15.04 18.56
C VAL A 334 8.70 -14.81 17.37
N GLY A 335 8.89 -13.72 16.63
CA GLY A 335 8.10 -13.41 15.45
C GLY A 335 8.79 -12.49 14.44
N SER A 336 8.37 -12.61 13.19
CA SER A 336 8.69 -11.74 12.05
C SER A 336 7.39 -11.15 11.51
N PRO A 337 7.42 -9.99 10.83
CA PRO A 337 6.37 -9.66 9.87
C PRO A 337 6.35 -10.66 8.71
N GLU A 338 5.16 -10.85 8.13
CA GLU A 338 4.91 -11.49 6.85
C GLU A 338 5.71 -10.80 5.72
N LYS A 339 6.02 -11.54 4.66
CA LYS A 339 6.85 -11.11 3.53
C LYS A 339 6.10 -11.38 2.22
N PRO A 340 6.18 -10.49 1.21
CA PRO A 340 7.07 -9.33 1.11
C PRO A 340 6.58 -8.08 1.86
N LEU A 341 7.49 -7.41 2.58
CA LEU A 341 7.24 -6.08 3.15
C LEU A 341 7.26 -5.00 2.06
N SER A 342 6.41 -3.98 2.20
CA SER A 342 6.54 -2.72 1.45
C SER A 342 7.82 -1.97 1.85
N ASP A 343 8.36 -1.09 1.00
CA ASP A 343 9.64 -0.42 1.28
C ASP A 343 9.59 0.49 2.52
N LEU A 344 8.45 1.15 2.74
CA LEU A 344 8.21 1.90 3.98
C LEU A 344 8.17 0.97 5.21
N GLY A 345 7.62 -0.24 5.05
CA GLY A 345 7.67 -1.31 6.03
C GLY A 345 9.10 -1.75 6.33
N LYS A 346 9.88 -2.13 5.31
CA LYS A 346 11.31 -2.54 5.42
C LYS A 346 12.13 -1.49 6.18
N LEU A 347 12.00 -0.21 5.81
CA LEU A 347 12.71 0.90 6.48
C LEU A 347 12.29 1.05 7.95
N SER A 348 10.99 0.92 8.23
CA SER A 348 10.45 1.04 9.59
C SER A 348 10.92 -0.10 10.51
N TYR A 349 10.84 -1.36 10.04
CA TYR A 349 11.33 -2.53 10.77
C TYR A 349 12.85 -2.47 11.00
N ARG A 350 13.65 -2.19 9.97
CA ARG A 350 15.12 -2.04 10.11
C ARG A 350 15.49 -0.95 11.12
N SER A 351 14.80 0.19 11.12
CA SER A 351 15.05 1.27 12.07
C SER A 351 14.57 0.94 13.50
N TYR A 352 13.52 0.14 13.66
CA TYR A 352 13.07 -0.38 14.95
C TYR A 352 14.05 -1.42 15.50
N TRP A 353 14.36 -2.49 14.75
CA TRP A 353 15.28 -3.54 15.18
C TRP A 353 16.66 -2.99 15.51
N SER A 354 17.21 -2.10 14.67
CA SER A 354 18.51 -1.48 14.95
C SER A 354 18.51 -0.75 16.30
N TRP A 355 17.46 0.03 16.58
CA TRP A 355 17.35 0.75 17.84
C TRP A 355 17.20 -0.18 19.05
N VAL A 356 16.32 -1.20 18.98
CA VAL A 356 16.12 -2.17 20.08
C VAL A 356 17.41 -2.94 20.38
N LEU A 357 18.12 -3.41 19.36
CA LEU A 357 19.36 -4.18 19.56
C LEU A 357 20.48 -3.30 20.12
N LEU A 358 20.62 -2.06 19.64
CA LEU A 358 21.58 -1.09 20.20
C LEU A 358 21.29 -0.75 21.65
N GLU A 359 20.01 -0.59 22.03
CA GLU A 359 19.64 -0.33 23.43
C GLU A 359 19.97 -1.51 24.34
N ASN A 360 19.64 -2.75 23.94
CA ASN A 360 20.00 -3.94 24.70
C ASN A 360 21.53 -4.15 24.81
N LEU A 361 22.28 -3.88 23.74
CA LEU A 361 23.75 -3.97 23.72
C LEU A 361 24.43 -2.85 24.55
N ARG A 362 23.77 -1.71 24.76
CA ARG A 362 24.25 -0.62 25.63
C ARG A 362 24.07 -0.98 27.11
N ASP A 363 22.89 -1.48 27.47
CA ASP A 363 22.51 -1.63 28.87
C ASP A 363 23.02 -2.95 29.50
N PHE A 364 23.33 -3.96 28.68
CA PHE A 364 23.82 -5.24 29.18
C PHE A 364 25.30 -5.23 29.58
N ARG A 365 25.58 -5.71 30.80
CA ARG A 365 26.94 -5.82 31.36
C ARG A 365 27.48 -7.25 31.19
N GLY A 366 27.97 -7.58 30.00
CA GLY A 366 28.56 -8.89 29.71
C GLY A 366 28.49 -9.27 28.23
N THR A 367 28.62 -10.57 27.94
CA THR A 367 28.48 -11.12 26.59
C THR A 367 27.04 -11.55 26.32
N LEU A 368 26.36 -10.87 25.40
CA LEU A 368 25.08 -11.32 24.83
C LEU A 368 25.31 -12.25 23.63
N SER A 369 24.56 -13.34 23.54
CA SER A 369 24.41 -14.12 22.33
C SER A 369 23.20 -13.68 21.50
N ILE A 370 23.14 -14.12 20.25
CA ILE A 370 22.00 -13.89 19.35
C ILE A 370 20.73 -14.56 19.91
N LYS A 371 20.88 -15.68 20.62
CA LYS A 371 19.77 -16.39 21.26
C LYS A 371 19.19 -15.57 22.41
N ASP A 372 20.04 -14.96 23.24
CA ASP A 372 19.60 -14.14 24.38
C ASP A 372 18.84 -12.90 23.89
N LEU A 373 19.39 -12.19 22.89
CA LEU A 373 18.70 -11.08 22.22
C LEU A 373 17.35 -11.51 21.64
N SER A 374 17.26 -12.68 21.02
CA SER A 374 16.01 -13.22 20.46
C SER A 374 14.97 -13.50 21.54
N GLN A 375 15.39 -14.05 22.69
CA GLN A 375 14.51 -14.30 23.84
C GLN A 375 14.06 -13.01 24.55
N MET A 376 14.94 -12.01 24.68
CA MET A 376 14.62 -10.72 25.32
C MET A 376 13.71 -9.81 24.47
N THR A 377 13.82 -9.91 23.15
CA THR A 377 13.15 -8.97 22.22
C THR A 377 11.99 -9.57 21.43
N SER A 378 11.84 -10.90 21.43
CA SER A 378 10.98 -11.67 20.53
C SER A 378 11.28 -11.49 19.03
N ILE A 379 12.40 -10.86 18.66
CA ILE A 379 12.84 -10.76 17.26
C ILE A 379 13.48 -12.09 16.84
N THR A 380 13.22 -12.56 15.61
CA THR A 380 13.84 -13.81 15.12
C THR A 380 15.36 -13.69 15.03
N GLN A 381 16.08 -14.81 15.20
CA GLN A 381 17.55 -14.80 15.08
C GLN A 381 18.02 -14.34 13.69
N ASN A 382 17.25 -14.59 12.64
CA ASN A 382 17.57 -14.17 11.27
C ASN A 382 17.47 -12.64 11.10
N ASP A 383 16.45 -12.02 11.68
CA ASP A 383 16.27 -10.56 11.65
C ASP A 383 17.32 -9.86 12.54
N ILE A 384 17.72 -10.48 13.65
CA ILE A 384 18.86 -10.04 14.49
C ILE A 384 20.17 -10.12 13.70
N ILE A 385 20.47 -11.26 13.07
CA ILE A 385 21.70 -11.46 12.29
C ILE A 385 21.80 -10.44 11.16
N SER A 386 20.75 -10.31 10.34
CA SER A 386 20.73 -9.36 9.22
C SER A 386 20.82 -7.90 9.67
N THR A 387 20.17 -7.54 10.78
CA THR A 387 20.29 -6.20 11.36
C THR A 387 21.72 -5.93 11.85
N LEU A 388 22.31 -6.82 12.65
CA LEU A 388 23.68 -6.67 13.14
C LEU A 388 24.73 -6.72 12.02
N GLN A 389 24.48 -7.48 10.94
CA GLN A 389 25.31 -7.45 9.72
C GLN A 389 25.28 -6.05 9.08
N SER A 390 24.11 -5.42 8.98
CA SER A 390 23.99 -4.06 8.42
C SER A 390 24.62 -2.98 9.30
N LEU A 391 24.80 -3.26 10.61
CA LEU A 391 25.53 -2.42 11.56
C LEU A 391 27.03 -2.78 11.69
N ASN A 392 27.51 -3.79 10.97
CA ASN A 392 28.88 -4.35 11.10
C ASN A 392 29.24 -4.88 12.51
N MET A 393 28.24 -5.31 13.30
CA MET A 393 28.38 -5.72 14.71
C MET A 393 28.43 -7.25 14.92
N VAL A 394 28.49 -8.04 13.85
CA VAL A 394 28.51 -9.52 13.92
C VAL A 394 29.54 -10.09 12.96
N LYS A 395 30.27 -11.14 13.40
CA LYS A 395 31.23 -11.89 12.60
C LYS A 395 30.80 -13.35 12.48
N TYR A 396 31.26 -14.03 11.44
CA TYR A 396 31.07 -15.47 11.28
C TYR A 396 32.34 -16.21 11.71
N TRP A 397 32.20 -17.16 12.64
CA TRP A 397 33.32 -17.89 13.23
C TRP A 397 32.92 -19.34 13.52
N LYS A 398 33.71 -20.31 13.02
CA LYS A 398 33.49 -21.76 13.21
C LYS A 398 32.04 -22.23 12.98
N GLY A 399 31.36 -21.71 11.95
CA GLY A 399 29.99 -22.08 11.62
C GLY A 399 28.90 -21.27 12.34
N GLN A 400 29.25 -20.34 13.22
CA GLN A 400 28.31 -19.57 14.05
C GLN A 400 28.46 -18.06 13.84
N HIS A 401 27.37 -17.33 14.01
CA HIS A 401 27.39 -15.87 14.09
C HIS A 401 27.70 -15.44 15.53
N VAL A 402 28.72 -14.59 15.71
CA VAL A 402 29.20 -14.11 17.01
C VAL A 402 29.13 -12.59 17.03
N ILE A 403 28.46 -12.02 18.04
CA ILE A 403 28.36 -10.58 18.22
C ILE A 403 29.74 -10.04 18.59
N CYS A 404 30.18 -9.00 17.86
CA CYS A 404 31.52 -8.44 17.93
C CYS A 404 31.41 -6.92 17.94
N VAL A 405 31.13 -6.36 19.13
CA VAL A 405 30.84 -4.93 19.31
C VAL A 405 31.60 -4.37 20.51
N THR A 406 31.95 -3.09 20.47
CA THR A 406 32.48 -2.36 21.63
C THR A 406 31.45 -1.34 22.12
N PRO A 407 31.42 -0.98 23.42
CA PRO A 407 30.48 0.03 23.93
C PRO A 407 30.55 1.36 23.18
N LYS A 408 31.75 1.80 22.81
CA LYS A 408 31.97 3.00 22.00
C LYS A 408 31.25 2.95 20.65
N LEU A 409 31.28 1.81 19.96
CA LEU A 409 30.59 1.64 18.68
C LEU A 409 29.06 1.68 18.85
N VAL A 410 28.52 1.10 19.93
CA VAL A 410 27.08 1.20 20.25
C VAL A 410 26.68 2.67 20.46
N ASP A 411 27.45 3.42 21.24
CA ASP A 411 27.20 4.84 21.50
C ASP A 411 27.31 5.72 20.25
N GLU A 412 28.26 5.42 19.34
CA GLU A 412 28.39 6.09 18.05
C GLU A 412 27.15 5.88 17.16
N HIS A 413 26.64 4.63 17.09
CA HIS A 413 25.40 4.34 16.39
C HIS A 413 24.18 5.01 17.04
N LEU A 414 24.04 4.97 18.38
CA LEU A 414 22.91 5.60 19.09
C LEU A 414 22.87 7.13 18.96
N LYS A 415 24.02 7.78 18.71
CA LYS A 415 24.09 9.22 18.42
C LYS A 415 23.66 9.57 16.99
N SER A 416 23.65 8.62 16.06
CA SER A 416 23.20 8.84 14.69
C SER A 416 21.72 9.20 14.62
N ALA A 417 21.37 10.15 13.75
CA ALA A 417 19.98 10.57 13.53
C ALA A 417 19.06 9.41 13.10
N GLN A 418 19.61 8.37 12.46
CA GLN A 418 18.88 7.20 11.95
C GLN A 418 18.37 6.25 13.04
N TYR A 419 19.05 6.22 14.19
CA TYR A 419 18.81 5.27 15.29
C TYR A 419 18.37 5.97 16.59
N ARG A 420 17.85 7.20 16.47
CA ARG A 420 17.29 7.93 17.61
C ARG A 420 16.14 7.16 18.26
N LYS A 421 16.04 7.31 19.59
CA LYS A 421 14.94 6.79 20.42
C LYS A 421 13.58 7.14 19.80
N PRO A 422 12.65 6.16 19.66
CA PRO A 422 11.31 6.45 19.19
C PRO A 422 10.61 7.48 20.06
N VAL A 423 9.91 8.43 19.42
CA VAL A 423 9.14 9.48 20.12
C VAL A 423 7.99 8.87 20.92
N LEU A 424 7.39 7.81 20.38
CA LEU A 424 6.31 7.05 21.01
C LEU A 424 6.82 5.67 21.39
N MET A 425 6.84 5.41 22.70
CA MET A 425 7.23 4.14 23.30
C MET A 425 6.00 3.42 23.83
N VAL A 426 5.92 2.11 23.59
CA VAL A 426 4.95 1.25 24.27
C VAL A 426 5.38 1.12 25.74
N ASP A 427 4.42 1.19 26.64
CA ASP A 427 4.62 0.97 28.08
C ASP A 427 3.99 -0.37 28.48
N PRO A 428 4.77 -1.43 28.74
CA PRO A 428 4.21 -2.74 29.09
C PRO A 428 3.30 -2.71 30.32
N SER A 429 3.47 -1.76 31.25
CA SER A 429 2.58 -1.63 32.42
C SER A 429 1.16 -1.16 32.07
N CYS A 430 0.98 -0.55 30.89
CA CYS A 430 -0.30 -0.11 30.37
C CYS A 430 -0.99 -1.17 29.48
N LEU A 431 -0.32 -2.29 29.18
CA LEU A 431 -0.85 -3.38 28.37
C LEU A 431 -1.61 -4.39 29.23
N ARG A 432 -2.93 -4.48 29.04
CA ARG A 432 -3.87 -5.37 29.74
C ARG A 432 -4.30 -6.48 28.79
N TRP A 433 -3.41 -7.45 28.59
CA TRP A 433 -3.61 -8.53 27.61
C TRP A 433 -3.07 -9.86 28.13
N GLU A 434 -3.73 -10.96 27.75
CA GLU A 434 -3.33 -12.33 28.05
C GLU A 434 -3.40 -13.19 26.78
N PRO A 435 -2.44 -14.10 26.55
CA PRO A 435 -2.47 -15.01 25.40
C PRO A 435 -3.76 -15.86 25.34
N PRO A 436 -4.35 -16.05 24.14
CA PRO A 436 -5.51 -16.93 23.98
C PRO A 436 -5.26 -18.34 24.53
N ARG A 437 -6.17 -18.83 25.38
CA ARG A 437 -6.02 -20.11 26.14
C ARG A 437 -5.65 -21.34 25.31
N LYS A 438 -5.87 -21.33 23.98
CA LYS A 438 -5.43 -22.39 23.07
C LYS A 438 -3.90 -22.52 23.03
N MET A 439 -3.15 -21.41 23.01
CA MET A 439 -1.68 -21.43 22.83
C MET A 439 -0.95 -22.02 24.04
N LEU A 440 -1.47 -21.77 25.26
CA LEU A 440 -0.91 -22.29 26.51
C LEU A 440 -0.86 -23.84 26.60
N LYS A 441 -1.63 -24.56 25.79
CA LYS A 441 -1.59 -26.04 25.75
C LYS A 441 -0.34 -26.57 25.05
N THR A 442 0.23 -25.83 24.09
CA THR A 442 1.42 -26.23 23.34
C THR A 442 2.70 -25.96 24.14
N THR A 443 2.78 -24.81 24.82
CA THR A 443 3.98 -24.36 25.54
C THR A 443 4.29 -25.18 26.80
N LYS A 444 3.28 -25.80 27.44
CA LYS A 444 3.45 -26.60 28.67
C LYS A 444 4.35 -27.84 28.53
N LYS A 445 4.78 -28.22 27.33
CA LYS A 445 5.76 -29.32 27.12
C LYS A 445 7.23 -28.91 27.26
N PHE A 446 7.56 -27.61 27.38
CA PHE A 446 8.94 -27.11 27.30
C PHE A 446 9.38 -26.18 28.45
N ILE A 447 8.75 -26.26 29.62
CA ILE A 447 9.11 -25.42 30.78
C ILE A 447 9.83 -26.27 31.83
N TYR A 448 11.16 -26.12 31.91
CA TYR A 448 11.92 -26.41 33.13
C TYR A 448 11.90 -25.15 34.03
N PRO A 449 11.73 -25.28 35.35
CA PRO A 449 11.70 -24.13 36.25
C PRO A 449 13.11 -23.51 36.39
N VAL A 450 13.21 -22.21 36.11
CA VAL A 450 14.38 -21.40 36.48
C VAL A 450 14.08 -20.76 37.82
N ASN A 451 14.73 -21.24 38.88
CA ASN A 451 14.69 -20.57 40.17
C ASN A 451 15.64 -19.36 40.14
N PHE A 452 15.13 -18.19 40.46
CA PHE A 452 15.96 -17.05 40.83
C PHE A 452 16.39 -17.19 42.29
N VAL A 453 17.66 -16.93 42.57
CA VAL A 453 18.27 -16.77 43.90
C VAL A 453 18.99 -15.43 43.89
#